data_AF-A0A9D5IDK0-F1
#
_entry.id   AF-A0A9D5IDK0-F1
#
_cell.length_a   1.000
_cell.length_b   1.000
_cell.length_c   1.000
_cell.angle_alpha   90.00
_cell.angle_beta   90.00
_cell.angle_gamma   90.00
#
_symmetry.space_group_name_H-M   'P 1'
#
loop_
_entity.id
_entity.type
_entity.pdbx_description
1 polymer ?
#
loop_
_entity_poly.entity_id
_entity_poly.type
_entity_poly.pdbx_seq_one_letter_code
_entity_poly.pdbx_strand_id
1 'polypeptide(L)'
;MKPGFDREIGDTWQDEDGSRLESRIAEIAAALIVAGEAKFRTRLREDEEHAEQERIKRERKEAEARRERERRRLERIRELNEQRVTDLTTSGELLRAARDLRSLVAEVRKAMSDRVDMEPETLEAWASWALREADALDPILSGQVLKHLRAPELPAPED
;
A
#
# COMPACT_ATOMS: atom_id res chain seq x y z
N MET A 1 -47.30 1.71 10.26
CA MET A 1 -47.18 0.37 9.67
C MET A 1 -47.21 -0.62 10.82
N LYS A 2 -48.23 -1.48 10.91
CA LYS A 2 -48.44 -2.41 12.04
C LYS A 2 -47.43 -3.56 11.95
N PRO A 3 -46.80 -4.03 13.05
CA PRO A 3 -46.04 -5.27 13.00
C PRO A 3 -47.04 -6.42 12.95
N GLY A 4 -47.08 -7.10 11.80
CA GLY A 4 -47.75 -8.40 11.67
C GLY A 4 -46.98 -9.39 12.52
N PHE A 5 -47.58 -9.83 13.63
CA PHE A 5 -47.18 -11.05 14.29
C PHE A 5 -47.53 -12.18 13.33
N ASP A 6 -46.55 -12.69 12.59
CA ASP A 6 -46.64 -14.02 12.01
C ASP A 6 -46.87 -15.00 13.17
N ARG A 7 -48.12 -15.43 13.34
CA ARG A 7 -48.44 -16.60 14.14
C ARG A 7 -47.82 -17.78 13.40
N GLU A 8 -46.67 -18.25 13.86
CA GLU A 8 -46.37 -19.67 13.72
C GLU A 8 -47.57 -20.41 14.34
N ILE A 9 -48.28 -21.16 13.49
CA ILE A 9 -49.40 -21.99 13.89
C ILE A 9 -48.81 -23.13 14.73
N GLY A 10 -48.70 -22.89 16.04
CA GLY A 10 -48.49 -23.96 17.01
C GLY A 10 -49.82 -24.65 17.24
N ASP A 11 -49.86 -25.96 17.07
CA ASP A 11 -51.01 -26.76 17.49
C ASP A 11 -51.28 -26.48 18.98
N THR A 12 -52.50 -26.06 19.29
CA THR A 12 -52.94 -25.79 20.66
C THR A 12 -53.83 -26.93 21.09
N TRP A 13 -53.42 -27.68 22.10
CA TRP A 13 -54.21 -28.78 22.67
C TRP A 13 -54.97 -28.32 23.91
N GLN A 14 -56.22 -28.74 24.01
CA GLN A 14 -57.10 -28.48 25.15
C GLN A 14 -57.92 -29.74 25.44
N ASP A 15 -58.43 -29.85 26.67
CA ASP A 15 -59.40 -30.90 27.00
C ASP A 15 -60.69 -30.70 26.19
N GLU A 16 -61.28 -31.80 25.72
CA GLU A 16 -62.54 -31.80 24.99
C GLU A 16 -63.59 -32.66 25.72
N ASP A 17 -64.87 -32.37 25.52
CA ASP A 17 -65.95 -33.10 26.19
C ASP A 17 -65.92 -34.58 25.74
N GLY A 18 -65.53 -35.47 26.65
CA GLY A 18 -65.35 -36.90 26.39
C GLY A 18 -63.91 -37.38 26.11
N SER A 19 -62.91 -36.49 26.02
CA SER A 19 -61.50 -36.89 25.92
C SER A 19 -60.57 -35.92 26.65
N ARG A 20 -59.81 -36.43 27.62
CA ARG A 20 -58.81 -35.64 28.34
C ARG A 20 -57.46 -35.64 27.62
N LEU A 21 -56.64 -34.62 27.87
CA LEU A 21 -55.29 -34.48 27.36
C LEU A 21 -54.40 -35.70 27.66
N GLU A 22 -54.61 -36.38 28.81
CA GLU A 22 -53.83 -37.57 29.15
C GLU A 22 -54.01 -38.70 28.14
N SER A 23 -55.19 -38.79 27.52
CA SER A 23 -55.47 -39.77 26.47
C SER A 23 -54.81 -39.42 25.12
N ARG A 24 -54.31 -38.19 24.96
CA ARG A 24 -53.65 -37.69 23.73
C ARG A 24 -52.13 -37.50 23.89
N ILE A 25 -51.54 -37.90 25.02
CA ILE A 25 -50.10 -37.72 25.31
C ILE A 25 -49.20 -38.27 24.19
N ALA A 26 -49.53 -39.43 23.63
CA ALA A 26 -48.74 -40.03 22.55
C ALA A 26 -48.75 -39.18 21.27
N GLU A 27 -49.89 -38.58 20.93
CA GLU A 27 -50.05 -37.68 19.78
C GLU A 27 -49.30 -36.37 20.01
N ILE A 28 -49.45 -35.78 21.19
CA ILE A 28 -48.74 -34.54 21.59
C ILE A 28 -47.23 -34.77 21.56
N ALA A 29 -46.74 -35.91 22.09
CA ALA A 29 -45.32 -36.25 22.07
C ALA A 29 -44.80 -36.41 20.63
N ALA A 30 -45.56 -37.08 19.75
CA ALA A 30 -45.20 -37.21 18.34
C ALA A 30 -45.13 -35.84 17.64
N ALA A 31 -46.11 -34.96 17.86
CA ALA A 31 -46.13 -33.61 17.30
C ALA A 31 -44.94 -32.76 17.77
N LEU A 32 -44.59 -32.84 19.06
CA LEU A 32 -43.42 -32.15 19.62
C LEU A 32 -42.10 -32.64 19.01
N ILE A 33 -41.96 -33.95 18.80
CA ILE A 33 -40.76 -34.52 18.15
C ILE A 33 -40.63 -34.00 16.72
N VAL A 34 -41.72 -34.02 15.95
CA VAL A 34 -41.73 -33.54 14.55
C VAL A 34 -41.41 -32.04 14.49
N ALA A 35 -42.03 -31.23 15.35
CA ALA A 35 -41.74 -29.79 15.43
C ALA A 35 -40.28 -29.52 15.84
N GLY A 36 -39.76 -30.30 16.79
CA GLY A 36 -38.37 -30.24 17.25
C GLY A 36 -37.37 -30.58 16.13
N GLU A 37 -37.62 -31.66 15.38
CA GLU A 37 -36.79 -32.08 14.25
C GLU A 37 -36.81 -31.05 13.12
N ALA A 38 -38.00 -30.53 12.77
CA ALA A 38 -38.14 -29.48 11.77
C ALA A 38 -37.32 -28.24 12.15
N LYS A 39 -37.45 -27.78 13.39
CA LYS A 39 -36.68 -26.65 13.92
C LYS A 39 -35.18 -26.92 13.96
N PHE A 40 -34.78 -28.13 14.35
CA PHE A 40 -33.38 -28.54 14.37
C PHE A 40 -32.77 -28.55 12.97
N ARG A 41 -33.47 -29.11 11.97
CA ARG A 41 -33.01 -29.12 10.57
C ARG A 41 -32.90 -27.72 9.97
N THR A 42 -33.85 -26.82 10.29
CA THR A 42 -33.77 -25.42 9.86
C THR A 42 -32.53 -24.75 10.44
N ARG A 43 -32.32 -24.86 11.76
CA ARG A 43 -31.14 -24.29 12.41
C ARG A 43 -29.83 -24.84 11.86
N LEU A 44 -29.76 -26.14 11.59
CA LEU A 44 -28.57 -26.74 11.01
C LEU A 44 -28.21 -26.12 9.65
N ARG A 45 -29.22 -25.87 8.80
CA ARG A 45 -29.01 -25.18 7.51
C ARG A 45 -28.60 -23.73 7.70
N GLU A 46 -29.26 -23.01 8.61
CA GLU A 46 -28.91 -21.61 8.92
C GLU A 46 -27.47 -21.50 9.43
N ASP A 47 -27.04 -22.41 10.32
CA ASP A 47 -25.68 -22.45 10.85
C ASP A 47 -24.65 -22.74 9.74
N GLU A 48 -24.95 -23.69 8.83
CA GLU A 48 -24.11 -23.97 7.66
C GLU A 48 -24.00 -22.76 6.72
N GLU A 49 -25.13 -22.11 6.41
CA GLU A 49 -25.17 -20.90 5.59
C GLU A 49 -24.40 -19.75 6.23
N HIS A 50 -24.56 -19.54 7.54
CA HIS A 50 -23.82 -18.52 8.28
C HIS A 50 -22.31 -18.81 8.29
N ALA A 51 -21.91 -20.06 8.51
CA ALA A 51 -20.50 -20.45 8.48
C ALA A 51 -19.87 -20.21 7.09
N GLU A 52 -20.59 -20.55 6.02
CA GLU A 52 -20.16 -20.30 4.64
C GLU A 52 -20.04 -18.80 4.35
N GLN A 53 -21.04 -18.00 4.76
CA GLN A 53 -21.01 -16.55 4.59
C GLN A 53 -19.83 -15.91 5.32
N GLU A 54 -19.54 -16.34 6.55
CA GLU A 54 -18.40 -15.84 7.32
C GLU A 54 -17.07 -16.24 6.70
N ARG A 55 -16.95 -17.46 6.15
CA ARG A 55 -15.76 -17.88 5.39
C ARG A 55 -15.55 -16.97 4.17
N ILE A 56 -16.58 -16.78 3.35
CA ILE A 56 -16.51 -15.91 2.15
C ILE A 56 -16.13 -14.48 2.54
N LYS A 57 -16.70 -13.94 3.63
CA LYS A 57 -16.35 -12.58 4.10
C LYS A 57 -14.88 -12.48 4.51
N ARG A 58 -14.35 -13.48 5.22
CA ARG A 58 -12.93 -13.52 5.63
C ARG A 58 -12.01 -13.58 4.42
N GLU A 59 -12.27 -14.49 3.48
CA GLU A 59 -11.49 -14.64 2.25
C GLU A 59 -11.48 -13.34 1.42
N ARG A 60 -12.64 -12.67 1.29
CA ARG A 60 -12.74 -11.38 0.59
C ARG A 60 -11.91 -10.30 1.28
N LYS A 61 -12.00 -10.21 2.61
CA LYS A 61 -11.25 -9.22 3.40
C LYS A 61 -9.74 -9.45 3.29
N GLU A 62 -9.29 -10.69 3.34
CA GLU A 62 -7.88 -11.06 3.17
C GLU A 62 -7.37 -10.75 1.76
N ALA A 63 -8.17 -11.07 0.73
CA ALA A 63 -7.84 -10.76 -0.65
C ALA A 63 -7.76 -9.25 -0.90
N GLU A 64 -8.67 -8.46 -0.33
CA GLU A 64 -8.64 -7.00 -0.40
C GLU A 64 -7.42 -6.42 0.32
N ALA A 65 -7.12 -6.89 1.54
CA ALA A 65 -5.94 -6.48 2.28
C ALA A 65 -4.64 -6.81 1.54
N ARG A 66 -4.57 -7.96 0.85
CA ARG A 66 -3.42 -8.33 0.00
C ARG A 66 -3.28 -7.40 -1.19
N ARG A 67 -4.37 -7.08 -1.89
CA ARG A 67 -4.37 -6.14 -3.04
C ARG A 67 -3.95 -4.73 -2.61
N GLU A 68 -4.44 -4.28 -1.46
CA GLU A 68 -4.10 -2.96 -0.91
C GLU A 68 -2.61 -2.86 -0.56
N ARG A 69 -2.05 -3.91 0.07
CA ARG A 69 -0.62 -3.98 0.38
C ARG A 69 0.24 -3.93 -0.89
N GLU A 70 -0.14 -4.70 -1.91
CA GLU A 70 0.59 -4.69 -3.18
C GLU A 70 0.47 -3.33 -3.89
N ARG A 71 -0.72 -2.71 -3.89
CA ARG A 71 -0.92 -1.38 -4.46
C ARG A 71 0.00 -0.34 -3.81
N ARG A 72 0.03 -0.29 -2.47
CA ARG A 72 0.90 0.62 -1.72
C ARG A 72 2.37 0.36 -1.98
N ARG A 73 2.75 -0.91 -2.15
CA ARG A 73 4.12 -1.30 -2.49
C ARG A 73 4.51 -0.76 -3.86
N LEU A 74 3.67 -0.96 -4.88
CA LEU A 74 3.90 -0.45 -6.24
C LEU A 74 3.93 1.09 -6.29
N GLU A 75 3.03 1.74 -5.57
CA GLU A 75 2.99 3.21 -5.44
C GLU A 75 4.29 3.74 -4.84
N ARG A 76 4.78 3.14 -3.75
CA ARG A 76 6.06 3.52 -3.16
C ARG A 76 7.25 3.31 -4.10
N ILE A 77 7.28 2.20 -4.87
CA ILE A 77 8.32 1.98 -5.90
C ILE A 77 8.27 3.10 -6.95
N ARG A 78 7.06 3.50 -7.36
CA ARG A 78 6.88 4.57 -8.34
C ARG A 78 7.40 5.91 -7.80
N GLU A 79 7.00 6.31 -6.60
CA GLU A 79 7.47 7.54 -5.95
C GLU A 79 9.00 7.57 -5.83
N LEU A 80 9.61 6.47 -5.38
CA LEU A 80 11.06 6.38 -5.27
C LEU A 80 11.76 6.47 -6.63
N ASN A 81 11.19 5.88 -7.68
CA ASN A 81 11.73 6.03 -9.03
C ASN A 81 11.55 7.44 -9.61
N GLU A 82 10.43 8.10 -9.32
CA GLU A 82 10.22 9.49 -9.71
C GLU A 82 11.25 10.40 -9.05
N GLN A 83 11.50 10.24 -7.74
CA GLN A 83 12.59 10.95 -7.05
C GLN A 83 13.96 10.63 -7.66
N ARG A 84 14.20 9.37 -8.00
CA ARG A 84 15.45 8.93 -8.64
C ARG A 84 15.71 9.63 -9.98
N VAL A 85 14.67 9.79 -10.79
CA VAL A 85 14.75 10.50 -12.07
C VAL A 85 15.02 11.99 -11.86
N THR A 86 14.38 12.60 -10.86
CA THR A 86 14.66 13.99 -10.46
C THR A 86 16.12 14.16 -10.07
N ASP A 87 16.64 13.32 -9.17
CA ASP A 87 18.03 13.38 -8.70
C ASP A 87 19.04 13.17 -9.84
N LEU A 88 18.73 12.26 -10.77
CA LEU A 88 19.52 12.03 -11.98
C LEU A 88 19.57 13.28 -12.86
N THR A 89 18.42 13.91 -13.09
CA THR A 89 18.30 15.12 -13.91
C THR A 89 19.10 16.27 -13.30
N THR A 90 18.94 16.52 -12.00
CA THR A 90 19.72 17.52 -11.26
C THR A 90 21.21 17.24 -11.33
N SER A 91 21.63 15.98 -11.22
CA SER A 91 23.05 15.63 -11.37
C SER A 91 23.55 15.95 -12.78
N GLY A 92 22.76 15.71 -13.82
CA GLY A 92 23.10 16.08 -15.19
C GLY A 92 23.32 17.59 -15.36
N GLU A 93 22.49 18.42 -14.72
CA GLU A 93 22.61 19.88 -14.72
C GLU A 93 23.87 20.35 -13.99
N LEU A 94 24.12 19.82 -12.79
CA LEU A 94 25.32 20.13 -11.99
C LEU A 94 26.61 19.74 -12.71
N LEU A 95 26.63 18.57 -13.37
CA LEU A 95 27.78 18.13 -14.14
C LEU A 95 28.05 19.08 -15.32
N ARG A 96 27.01 19.62 -15.95
CA ARG A 96 27.16 20.62 -17.02
C ARG A 96 27.74 21.92 -16.46
N ALA A 97 27.19 22.42 -15.37
CA ALA A 97 27.69 23.65 -14.71
C ALA A 97 29.17 23.52 -14.29
N ALA A 98 29.57 22.37 -13.72
CA ALA A 98 30.96 22.10 -13.37
C ALA A 98 31.89 22.08 -14.61
N ARG A 99 31.43 21.50 -15.73
CA ARG A 99 32.18 21.51 -17.00
C ARG A 99 32.30 22.91 -17.59
N ASP A 100 31.23 23.70 -17.52
CA ASP A 100 31.21 25.08 -18.01
C ASP A 100 32.20 25.95 -17.21
N LEU A 101 32.24 25.80 -15.88
CA LEU A 101 33.23 26.48 -15.03
C LEU A 101 34.67 26.09 -15.38
N ARG A 102 34.96 24.79 -15.57
CA ARG A 102 36.29 24.31 -15.98
C ARG A 102 36.69 24.87 -17.34
N SER A 103 35.73 24.97 -18.26
CA SER A 103 35.95 25.52 -19.60
C SER A 103 36.23 27.03 -19.54
N LEU A 104 35.47 27.78 -18.74
CA LEU A 104 35.72 29.20 -18.48
C LEU A 104 37.13 29.43 -17.93
N VAL A 105 37.55 28.65 -16.93
CA VAL A 105 38.91 28.77 -16.36
C VAL A 105 39.98 28.53 -17.42
N ALA A 106 39.80 27.52 -18.28
CA ALA A 106 40.74 27.23 -19.37
C ALA A 106 40.82 28.37 -20.39
N GLU A 107 39.67 28.90 -20.82
CA GLU A 107 39.61 30.01 -21.78
C GLU A 107 40.20 31.31 -21.20
N VAL A 108 39.92 31.62 -19.93
CA VAL A 108 40.50 32.80 -19.26
C VAL A 108 42.01 32.67 -19.11
N ARG A 109 42.52 31.50 -18.70
CA ARG A 109 43.97 31.26 -18.62
C ARG A 109 44.65 31.48 -19.97
N LYS A 110 44.05 30.95 -21.05
CA LYS A 110 44.56 31.12 -22.41
C LYS A 110 44.51 32.57 -22.89
N ALA A 111 43.44 33.30 -22.55
CA ALA A 111 43.28 34.69 -22.97
C ALA A 111 44.19 35.66 -22.19
N MET A 112 44.57 35.31 -20.96
CA MET A 112 45.35 36.16 -20.07
C MET A 112 46.85 35.84 -20.06
N SER A 113 47.29 34.68 -20.58
CA SER A 113 48.72 34.27 -20.55
C SER A 113 49.67 35.28 -21.22
N ASP A 114 49.17 36.03 -22.20
CA ASP A 114 49.98 36.94 -23.02
C ASP A 114 49.79 38.42 -22.63
N ARG A 115 49.04 38.70 -21.54
CA ARG A 115 48.77 40.08 -21.10
C ARG A 115 49.79 40.50 -20.06
N VAL A 116 50.48 41.60 -20.36
CA VAL A 116 51.54 42.19 -19.49
C VAL A 116 50.97 42.77 -18.18
N ASP A 117 49.69 43.13 -18.16
CA ASP A 117 49.07 43.85 -17.03
C ASP A 117 48.50 42.92 -15.93
N MET A 118 48.74 41.61 -15.99
CA MET A 118 48.21 40.62 -15.05
C MET A 118 49.34 39.87 -14.36
N GLU A 119 49.39 39.98 -13.03
CA GLU A 119 50.29 39.17 -12.21
C GLU A 119 49.92 37.68 -12.31
N PRO A 120 50.85 36.80 -12.73
CA PRO A 120 50.59 35.37 -12.91
C PRO A 120 50.01 34.68 -11.66
N GLU A 121 50.47 35.09 -10.47
CA GLU A 121 50.02 34.55 -9.19
C GLU A 121 48.54 34.84 -8.92
N THR A 122 48.06 36.02 -9.34
CA THR A 122 46.65 36.41 -9.17
C THR A 122 45.75 35.55 -10.06
N LEU A 123 46.15 35.35 -11.31
CA LEU A 123 45.44 34.48 -12.26
C LEU A 123 45.39 33.04 -11.75
N GLU A 124 46.50 32.54 -11.19
CA GLU A 124 46.57 31.17 -10.69
C GLU A 124 45.76 30.96 -9.41
N ALA A 125 45.75 31.95 -8.51
CA ALA A 125 44.91 31.93 -7.31
C ALA A 125 43.41 31.90 -7.66
N TRP A 126 42.99 32.73 -8.62
CA TRP A 126 41.61 32.73 -9.13
C TRP A 126 41.25 31.39 -9.78
N ALA A 127 42.09 30.89 -10.68
CA ALA A 127 41.84 29.63 -11.37
C ALA A 127 41.75 28.45 -10.40
N SER A 128 42.63 28.41 -9.39
CA SER A 128 42.61 27.39 -8.34
C SER A 128 41.33 27.45 -7.51
N TRP A 129 40.83 28.64 -7.19
CA TRP A 129 39.55 28.79 -6.49
C TRP A 129 38.38 28.32 -7.36
N ALA A 130 38.30 28.76 -8.61
CA ALA A 130 37.22 28.42 -9.52
C ALA A 130 37.16 26.91 -9.83
N LEU A 131 38.32 26.25 -9.94
CA LEU A 131 38.38 24.79 -10.11
C LEU A 131 37.89 24.04 -8.87
N ARG A 132 38.19 24.52 -7.66
CA ARG A 132 37.61 23.93 -6.43
C ARG A 132 36.10 24.07 -6.38
N GLU A 133 35.56 25.21 -6.84
CA GLU A 133 34.10 25.41 -6.93
C GLU A 133 33.47 24.44 -7.95
N ALA A 134 34.12 24.24 -9.10
CA ALA A 134 33.67 23.25 -10.09
C ALA A 134 33.70 21.82 -9.52
N ASP A 135 34.70 21.47 -8.72
CA ASP A 135 34.79 20.16 -8.09
C ASP A 135 33.73 19.95 -7.01
N ALA A 136 33.39 21.00 -6.25
CA ALA A 136 32.30 20.97 -5.28
C ALA A 136 30.92 20.76 -5.94
N LEU A 137 30.72 21.33 -7.14
CA LEU A 137 29.50 21.16 -7.93
C LEU A 137 29.44 19.80 -8.66
N ASP A 138 30.58 19.18 -8.93
CA ASP A 138 30.64 17.94 -9.70
C ASP A 138 29.90 16.80 -8.94
N PRO A 139 28.80 16.26 -9.49
CA PRO A 139 28.00 15.24 -8.80
C PRO A 139 28.73 13.89 -8.67
N ILE A 140 29.81 13.68 -9.43
CA ILE A 140 30.66 12.50 -9.34
C ILE A 140 31.60 12.65 -8.14
N LEU A 141 32.23 13.81 -7.99
CA LEU A 141 33.18 14.08 -6.90
C LEU A 141 32.47 14.27 -5.55
N SER A 142 31.32 14.94 -5.55
CA SER A 142 30.50 15.15 -4.34
C SER A 142 29.73 13.88 -3.91
N GLY A 143 29.71 12.83 -4.74
CA GLY A 143 28.98 11.59 -4.47
C GLY A 143 27.47 11.70 -4.64
N GLN A 144 26.94 12.83 -5.12
CA GLN A 144 25.51 13.00 -5.41
C GLN A 144 24.95 11.93 -6.36
N VAL A 145 25.78 11.45 -7.29
CA VAL A 145 25.45 10.33 -8.18
C VAL A 145 24.94 9.08 -7.44
N LEU A 146 25.42 8.84 -6.21
CA LEU A 146 25.04 7.66 -5.44
C LEU A 146 23.54 7.63 -5.08
N LYS A 147 22.87 8.79 -5.04
CA LYS A 147 21.44 8.89 -4.72
C LYS A 147 20.54 8.21 -5.76
N HIS A 148 20.99 8.16 -7.02
CA HIS A 148 20.18 7.64 -8.13
C HIS A 148 20.83 6.50 -8.92
N LEU A 149 22.05 6.11 -8.54
CA LEU A 149 22.80 5.03 -9.18
C LEU A 149 22.11 3.66 -9.06
N ARG A 150 21.45 3.40 -7.92
CA ARG A 150 20.81 2.11 -7.63
C ARG A 150 19.30 2.21 -7.72
N ALA A 151 18.66 1.14 -8.17
CA ALA A 151 17.20 1.05 -8.10
C ALA A 151 16.74 1.03 -6.64
N PRO A 152 15.57 1.61 -6.32
CA PRO A 152 15.01 1.53 -4.99
C PRO A 152 14.65 0.09 -4.65
N GLU A 153 15.19 -0.41 -3.55
CA GLU A 153 14.81 -1.69 -2.96
C GLU A 153 13.75 -1.44 -1.90
N LEU A 154 12.60 -2.11 -2.01
CA LEU A 154 11.66 -2.17 -0.91
C LEU A 154 11.94 -3.42 -0.07
N PRO A 155 11.91 -3.32 1.26
CA PRO A 155 11.95 -4.50 2.10
C PRO A 155 10.82 -5.45 1.69
N ALA A 156 11.12 -6.75 1.73
CA ALA A 156 10.11 -7.77 1.49
C ALA A 156 8.92 -7.55 2.44
N PRO A 157 7.68 -7.87 2.02
CA PRO A 157 6.55 -7.82 2.93
C PRO A 157 6.87 -8.68 4.15
N GLU A 158 6.79 -8.10 5.35
CA GLU A 158 6.80 -8.87 6.59
C GLU A 158 5.53 -9.73 6.62
N ASP A 159 5.71 -11.03 6.85
CA ASP A 159 4.64 -12.04 6.93
C ASP A 159 3.79 -11.88 8.20
#